data_AF-Q4S7U2-F1
#
_entry.id   AF-Q4S7U2-F1
#
_cell.length_a   1.000
_cell.length_b   1.000
_cell.length_c   1.000
_cell.angle_alpha   90.00
_cell.angle_beta   90.00
_cell.angle_gamma   90.00
#
_symmetry.space_group_name_H-M   'P 1'
#
loop_
_entity.id
_entity.type
_entity.pdbx_description
1 polymer ?
#
loop_
_entity_poly.entity_id
_entity_poly.type
_entity_poly.pdbx_seq_one_letter_code
_entity_poly.pdbx_strand_id
1 'polypeptide(L)'
;MTLEGICGVEPGLGYDGVSYSLSILCLAHTLVLGFSSRDALLAWDARLRYSLGEVHRFSVGVEPGTKLEGGPASLHLCNNLLVLTRGVPPVTIGHWKMSALRRYGAVPNGFVFEGGTRCGYCKYPIVLILFRIKSFS
;
A
#
# COMPACT_ATOMS: atom_id res chain seq x y z
N MET A 1 16.25 11.75 13.50
CA MET A 1 14.89 11.18 13.35
C MET A 1 15.05 9.76 12.86
N THR A 2 14.31 8.80 13.42
CA THR A 2 14.32 7.40 12.97
C THR A 2 12.93 7.08 12.43
N LEU A 3 12.83 6.56 11.21
CA LEU A 3 11.55 6.07 10.68
C LEU A 3 11.31 4.66 11.22
N GLU A 4 10.26 4.51 12.03
CA GLU A 4 9.81 3.22 12.54
C GLU A 4 8.48 2.83 11.89
N GLY A 5 8.27 1.52 11.72
CA GLY A 5 7.00 1.01 11.20
C GLY A 5 6.75 1.30 9.72
N ILE A 6 7.82 1.28 8.90
CA ILE A 6 7.71 1.41 7.44
C ILE A 6 6.85 0.25 6.89
N CYS A 7 5.82 0.60 6.15
CA CYS A 7 4.82 -0.33 5.65
C CYS A 7 4.65 -0.31 4.11
N GLY A 8 5.40 0.54 3.41
CA GLY A 8 5.40 0.56 1.95
C GLY A 8 6.20 1.72 1.39
N VAL A 9 6.44 1.67 0.08
CA VAL A 9 7.12 2.71 -0.69
C VAL A 9 6.35 2.92 -1.99
N GLU A 10 6.07 4.17 -2.34
CA GLU A 10 5.26 4.53 -3.51
C GLU A 10 5.92 5.65 -4.31
N PRO A 11 6.57 5.35 -5.45
CA PRO A 11 7.01 6.38 -6.38
C PRO A 11 5.79 6.98 -7.07
N GLY A 12 5.74 8.30 -7.13
CA GLY A 12 4.61 9.05 -7.65
C GLY A 12 5.02 10.18 -8.56
N LEU A 13 4.00 10.80 -9.17
CA LEU A 13 4.15 12.08 -9.84
C LEU A 13 4.49 13.17 -8.83
N GLY A 14 4.77 14.36 -9.34
CA GLY A 14 5.16 15.50 -8.55
C GLY A 14 4.18 15.85 -7.43
N TYR A 15 4.74 16.26 -6.29
CA TYR A 15 4.01 16.75 -5.12
C TYR A 15 4.69 18.03 -4.62
N ASP A 16 3.89 19.01 -4.20
CA ASP A 16 4.35 20.27 -3.63
C ASP A 16 5.43 20.99 -4.47
N GLY A 17 5.18 21.12 -5.78
CA GLY A 17 6.07 21.83 -6.72
C GLY A 17 7.28 21.04 -7.22
N VAL A 18 7.55 19.84 -6.71
CA VAL A 18 8.60 18.95 -7.22
C VAL A 18 8.02 18.03 -8.30
N SER A 19 8.75 17.72 -9.38
CA SER A 19 8.24 16.92 -10.50
C SER A 19 8.15 15.41 -10.24
N TYR A 20 8.96 14.90 -9.32
CA TYR A 20 9.05 13.48 -8.97
C TYR A 20 9.08 13.33 -7.46
N SER A 21 8.22 12.47 -6.92
CA SER A 21 8.14 12.26 -5.47
C SER A 21 8.17 10.78 -5.11
N LEU A 22 8.81 10.45 -3.99
CA LEU A 22 8.77 9.12 -3.37
C LEU A 22 8.07 9.24 -2.03
N SER A 23 6.96 8.53 -1.87
CA SER A 23 6.29 8.42 -0.58
C SER A 23 6.81 7.19 0.17
N ILE A 24 7.36 7.40 1.37
CA ILE A 24 7.71 6.34 2.32
C ILE A 24 6.56 6.26 3.33
N LEU A 25 5.85 5.16 3.31
CA LEU A 25 4.67 4.94 4.12
C LEU A 25 5.10 4.35 5.47
N CYS A 26 4.70 5.00 6.56
CA CYS A 26 4.78 4.44 7.90
C CYS A 26 3.38 4.33 8.49
N LEU A 27 3.18 3.45 9.47
CA LEU A 27 1.88 3.29 10.12
C LEU A 27 1.35 4.59 10.76
N ALA A 28 2.25 5.47 11.21
CA ALA A 28 1.89 6.72 11.88
C ALA A 28 1.84 7.95 10.95
N HIS A 29 2.61 7.95 9.86
CA HIS A 29 2.74 9.11 8.96
C HIS A 29 3.32 8.70 7.60
N THR A 30 3.17 9.56 6.61
CA THR A 30 3.79 9.42 5.29
C THR A 30 4.88 10.48 5.14
N LEU A 31 6.10 10.07 4.79
CA LEU A 31 7.18 10.97 4.42
C LEU A 31 7.26 11.09 2.91
N VAL A 32 7.43 12.30 2.37
CA VAL A 32 7.58 12.54 0.94
C VAL A 32 8.98 13.07 0.64
N LEU A 33 9.69 12.41 -0.27
CA LEU A 33 11.00 12.84 -0.76
C LEU A 33 10.86 13.36 -2.19
N GLY A 34 11.39 14.54 -2.46
CA GLY A 34 11.41 15.14 -3.80
C GLY A 34 12.67 14.78 -4.60
N PHE A 35 12.53 14.55 -5.90
CA PHE A 35 13.63 14.24 -6.80
C PHE A 35 13.63 15.14 -8.04
N SER A 36 14.81 15.48 -8.52
CA SER A 36 15.01 16.27 -9.74
C SER A 36 14.87 15.47 -11.03
N SER A 37 14.97 14.13 -10.97
CA SER A 37 14.81 13.26 -12.13
C SER A 37 14.07 11.97 -11.79
N ARG A 38 13.42 11.40 -12.81
CA ARG A 38 12.75 10.11 -12.71
C ARG A 38 13.72 8.97 -12.39
N ASP A 39 14.92 9.02 -12.94
CA ASP A 39 15.94 7.97 -12.72
C ASP A 39 16.42 7.97 -11.27
N ALA A 40 16.62 9.15 -10.67
CA ALA A 40 16.98 9.25 -9.25
C ALA A 40 15.85 8.69 -8.35
N LEU A 41 14.60 9.03 -8.66
CA LEU A 41 13.43 8.47 -7.97
C LEU A 41 13.41 6.94 -8.04
N LEU A 42 13.54 6.36 -9.24
CA LEU A 42 13.47 4.91 -9.43
C LEU A 42 14.65 4.16 -8.80
N ALA A 43 15.86 4.74 -8.83
CA ALA A 43 17.03 4.18 -8.15
C ALA A 43 16.82 4.12 -6.63
N TRP A 44 16.22 5.16 -6.04
CA TRP A 44 15.89 5.19 -4.62
C TRP A 44 14.78 4.20 -4.27
N ASP A 45 13.70 4.14 -5.05
CA ASP A 45 12.62 3.16 -4.87
C ASP A 45 13.17 1.72 -4.87
N ALA A 46 14.01 1.36 -5.85
CA ALA A 46 14.62 0.03 -5.92
C ALA A 46 15.51 -0.26 -4.70
N ARG A 47 16.32 0.71 -4.26
CA ARG A 47 17.21 0.56 -3.11
C ARG A 47 16.45 0.38 -1.81
N LEU A 48 15.38 1.14 -1.60
CA LEU A 48 14.56 1.03 -0.39
C LEU A 48 13.82 -0.31 -0.37
N ARG A 49 13.19 -0.72 -1.48
CA ARG A 49 12.52 -2.03 -1.57
C ARG A 49 13.47 -3.18 -1.27
N TYR A 50 14.69 -3.14 -1.82
CA TYR A 50 15.72 -4.14 -1.52
C TYR A 50 16.10 -4.17 -0.03
N SER A 51 16.21 -3.00 0.61
CA SER A 51 16.64 -2.89 2.01
C SER A 51 15.54 -3.30 3.01
N LEU A 52 14.27 -3.14 2.64
CA LEU A 52 13.12 -3.40 3.49
C LEU A 52 12.65 -4.87 3.49
N GLY A 53 13.27 -5.72 2.68
CA GLY A 53 12.92 -7.13 2.53
C GLY A 53 11.81 -7.33 1.50
N GLU A 54 10.73 -8.00 1.91
CA GLU A 54 9.65 -8.35 0.98
C GLU A 54 8.63 -7.20 0.86
N VAL A 55 8.90 -6.26 -0.05
CA VAL A 55 8.02 -5.11 -0.31
C VAL A 55 7.45 -5.14 -1.72
N HIS A 56 6.14 -5.30 -1.82
CA HIS A 56 5.39 -5.30 -3.06
C HIS A 56 4.27 -4.28 -3.05
N ARG A 57 4.01 -3.68 -4.21
CA ARG A 57 2.94 -2.71 -4.42
C ARG A 57 2.09 -3.13 -5.61
N PHE A 58 0.78 -3.10 -5.41
CA PHE A 58 -0.21 -3.41 -6.43
C PHE A 58 -1.16 -2.24 -6.58
N SER A 59 -1.43 -1.83 -7.83
CA SER A 59 -2.51 -0.89 -8.13
C SER A 59 -3.82 -1.64 -8.22
N VAL A 60 -4.81 -1.19 -7.46
CA VAL A 60 -6.01 -1.99 -7.21
C VAL A 60 -7.28 -1.14 -7.15
N GLY A 61 -8.44 -1.80 -7.26
CA GLY A 61 -9.74 -1.21 -6.99
C GLY A 61 -10.33 -1.80 -5.70
N VAL A 62 -10.92 -0.96 -4.86
CA VAL A 62 -11.76 -1.41 -3.76
C VAL A 62 -13.19 -1.52 -4.28
N GLU A 63 -13.76 -2.71 -4.24
CA GLU A 63 -15.14 -2.91 -4.68
C GLU A 63 -16.14 -2.26 -3.71
N PRO A 64 -17.26 -1.74 -4.23
CA PRO A 64 -18.35 -1.24 -3.40
C PRO A 64 -18.98 -2.37 -2.58
N GLY A 65 -19.62 -2.02 -1.46
CA GLY A 65 -20.26 -2.98 -0.56
C GLY A 65 -19.32 -3.53 0.53
N THR A 66 -18.04 -3.17 0.50
CA THR A 66 -17.20 -3.25 1.69
C THR A 66 -17.45 -2.04 2.60
N LYS A 67 -16.97 -2.09 3.85
CA LYS A 67 -16.98 -0.92 4.74
C LYS A 67 -15.86 0.07 4.44
N LEU A 68 -14.98 -0.25 3.49
CA LEU A 68 -14.02 0.70 2.92
C LEU A 68 -14.68 1.47 1.80
N GLU A 69 -14.25 2.70 1.60
CA GLU A 69 -14.69 3.50 0.47
C GLU A 69 -14.24 2.84 -0.85
N GLY A 70 -15.17 2.59 -1.75
CA GLY A 70 -14.89 2.01 -3.07
C GLY A 70 -13.98 2.89 -3.92
N GLY A 71 -13.38 2.31 -4.95
CA GLY A 71 -12.57 3.03 -5.95
C GLY A 71 -11.06 2.74 -5.89
N PRO A 72 -10.25 3.48 -6.67
CA PRO A 72 -8.82 3.22 -6.83
C PRO A 72 -8.04 3.32 -5.52
N ALA A 73 -7.09 2.41 -5.32
CA ALA A 73 -6.18 2.38 -4.18
C ALA A 73 -4.86 1.73 -4.56
N SER A 74 -3.89 1.78 -3.64
CA SER A 74 -2.63 1.05 -3.69
C SER A 74 -2.58 0.05 -2.54
N LEU A 75 -2.38 -1.23 -2.86
CA LEU A 75 -2.11 -2.26 -1.86
C LEU A 75 -0.60 -2.45 -1.73
N HIS A 76 -0.11 -2.35 -0.50
CA HIS A 76 1.26 -2.59 -0.11
C HIS A 76 1.33 -3.87 0.70
N LEU A 77 2.20 -4.80 0.31
CA LEU A 77 2.61 -5.94 1.13
C LEU A 77 4.04 -5.65 1.57
N CYS A 78 4.24 -5.39 2.85
CA CYS A 78 5.55 -5.16 3.46
C CYS A 78 5.79 -6.24 4.52
N ASN A 79 6.61 -7.23 4.17
CA ASN A 79 6.90 -8.41 4.98
C ASN A 79 5.61 -9.14 5.36
N ASN A 80 5.17 -9.01 6.63
CA ASN A 80 3.95 -9.63 7.13
C ASN A 80 2.77 -8.66 7.29
N LEU A 81 2.85 -7.46 6.72
CA LEU A 81 1.85 -6.41 6.85
C LEU A 81 1.27 -6.06 5.48
N LEU A 82 -0.06 -6.15 5.36
CA LEU A 82 -0.82 -5.59 4.25
C LEU A 82 -1.28 -4.18 4.63
N VAL A 83 -1.07 -3.20 3.77
CA VAL A 83 -1.53 -1.82 3.94
C VAL A 83 -2.22 -1.35 2.69
N LEU A 84 -3.39 -0.75 2.86
CA LEU A 84 -4.12 -0.11 1.77
C LEU A 84 -4.00 1.40 1.91
N THR A 85 -3.59 2.06 0.83
CA THR A 85 -3.44 3.51 0.77
C THR A 85 -4.24 4.13 -0.37
N ARG A 86 -4.55 5.43 -0.22
CA ARG A 86 -5.23 6.23 -1.25
C ARG A 86 -4.75 7.68 -1.19
N GLY A 87 -4.84 8.39 -2.32
CA GLY A 87 -4.58 9.82 -2.42
C GLY A 87 -3.13 10.18 -2.72
N VAL A 88 -2.86 11.48 -2.79
CA VAL A 88 -1.52 12.06 -3.00
C VAL A 88 -1.35 13.21 -1.98
N PRO A 89 -0.44 13.08 -0.98
CA PRO A 89 0.38 11.91 -0.71
C PRO A 89 -0.47 10.73 -0.22
N PRO A 90 -0.02 9.48 -0.37
CA PRO A 90 -0.83 8.33 0.01
C PRO A 90 -1.06 8.29 1.54
N VAL A 91 -2.33 8.10 1.92
CA VAL A 91 -2.77 7.96 3.31
C VAL A 91 -3.25 6.53 3.54
N THR A 92 -2.86 5.94 4.67
CA THR A 92 -3.32 4.60 5.09
C THR A 92 -4.80 4.61 5.42
N ILE A 93 -5.59 3.84 4.66
CA ILE A 93 -7.03 3.63 4.87
C ILE A 93 -7.36 2.28 5.52
N GLY A 94 -6.37 1.39 5.63
CA GLY A 94 -6.47 0.13 6.37
C GLY A 94 -5.15 -0.63 6.42
N HIS A 95 -4.92 -1.42 7.46
CA HIS A 95 -3.73 -2.27 7.56
C HIS A 95 -4.04 -3.58 8.29
N TRP A 96 -3.44 -4.69 7.88
CA TRP A 96 -3.67 -6.01 8.45
C TRP A 96 -2.37 -6.79 8.55
N LYS A 97 -2.13 -7.45 9.69
CA LYS A 97 -1.07 -8.46 9.77
C LYS A 97 -1.51 -9.71 9.03
N MET A 98 -0.64 -10.27 8.18
CA MET A 98 -0.84 -11.53 7.46
C MET A 98 -1.26 -12.66 8.41
N SER A 99 -0.62 -12.75 9.59
CA SER A 99 -0.92 -13.75 10.62
C SER A 99 -2.29 -13.59 11.28
N ALA A 100 -2.95 -12.44 11.09
CA ALA A 100 -4.27 -12.15 11.63
C ALA A 100 -5.37 -12.35 10.58
N LEU A 101 -5.03 -12.62 9.32
CA LEU A 101 -6.02 -12.96 8.30
C LEU A 101 -6.59 -14.35 8.56
N ARG A 102 -7.89 -14.50 8.38
CA ARG A 102 -8.57 -15.81 8.45
C ARG A 102 -8.39 -16.59 7.15
N ARG A 103 -8.55 -15.89 6.03
CA ARG A 103 -8.54 -16.44 4.67
C ARG A 103 -8.01 -15.40 3.72
N TYR A 104 -7.30 -15.84 2.68
CA TYR A 104 -6.94 -15.01 1.54
C TYR A 104 -6.69 -15.89 0.32
N GLY A 105 -6.80 -15.32 -0.88
CA GLY A 105 -6.57 -16.07 -2.10
C GLY A 105 -6.87 -15.28 -3.35
N ALA A 106 -6.25 -15.72 -4.45
CA ALA A 106 -6.59 -15.23 -5.79
C ALA A 106 -7.99 -15.70 -6.19
N VAL A 107 -8.72 -14.82 -6.88
CA VAL A 107 -10.01 -15.09 -7.52
C VAL A 107 -9.92 -14.61 -8.97
N PRO A 108 -10.84 -15.01 -9.87
CA PRO A 108 -10.86 -14.46 -11.21
C PRO A 108 -10.92 -12.92 -11.17
N ASN A 109 -9.94 -12.27 -11.82
CA ASN A 109 -9.78 -10.81 -11.85
C ASN A 109 -9.55 -10.13 -10.50
N GLY A 110 -9.11 -10.87 -9.47
CA GLY A 110 -8.51 -10.22 -8.33
C GLY A 110 -8.02 -11.11 -7.21
N PHE A 111 -8.00 -10.57 -6.00
CA PHE A 111 -7.49 -11.25 -4.82
C PHE A 111 -8.34 -10.83 -3.65
N VAL A 112 -8.78 -11.76 -2.81
CA VAL A 112 -9.66 -11.48 -1.67
C VAL A 112 -8.94 -11.85 -0.38
N PHE A 113 -9.20 -11.14 0.71
CA PHE A 113 -8.82 -11.58 2.05
C PHE A 113 -9.88 -11.23 3.09
N GLU A 114 -9.88 -11.98 4.19
CA GLU A 114 -10.75 -11.76 5.34
C GLU A 114 -9.88 -11.52 6.58
N GLY A 115 -10.04 -10.36 7.21
CA GLY A 115 -9.37 -10.05 8.47
C GLY A 115 -9.97 -10.83 9.64
N GLY A 116 -9.14 -11.33 10.54
CA GLY A 116 -9.61 -11.94 11.79
C GLY A 116 -10.04 -10.89 12.82
N THR A 117 -10.71 -11.36 13.87
CA THR A 117 -11.11 -10.54 15.04
C THR A 117 -9.92 -9.94 15.80
N ARG A 118 -8.70 -10.42 15.53
CA ARG A 118 -7.43 -9.96 16.13
C ARG A 118 -6.69 -8.91 15.29
N CYS A 119 -7.27 -8.42 14.19
CA CYS A 119 -6.63 -7.45 13.30
C CYS A 119 -6.43 -6.03 13.89
N GLY A 120 -6.59 -5.80 15.21
CA GLY A 120 -6.39 -4.47 15.82
C GLY A 120 -7.42 -3.45 15.32
N TYR A 121 -7.06 -2.15 15.27
CA TYR A 121 -7.89 -0.98 14.87
C TYR A 121 -8.54 -1.05 13.47
N CYS A 122 -8.59 -2.24 12.86
CA CYS A 122 -9.47 -2.58 11.76
C CYS A 122 -10.91 -2.63 12.27
N LYS A 123 -11.67 -1.53 12.12
CA LYS A 123 -13.11 -1.51 12.47
C LYS A 123 -13.95 -2.57 11.73
N TYR A 124 -13.39 -3.29 10.74
CA TYR A 124 -14.18 -4.03 9.75
C TYR A 124 -13.64 -5.46 9.52
N PRO A 125 -14.40 -6.51 9.91
CA PRO A 125 -13.96 -7.90 9.91
C PRO A 125 -14.00 -8.60 8.54
N ILE A 126 -14.65 -8.00 7.54
CA ILE A 126 -14.78 -8.61 6.21
C ILE A 126 -14.42 -7.53 5.20
N VAL A 127 -13.32 -7.72 4.48
CA VAL A 127 -12.95 -6.83 3.38
C VAL A 127 -12.70 -7.66 2.14
N LEU A 128 -13.77 -7.98 1.42
CA LEU A 128 -13.70 -8.45 0.04
C LEU A 128 -13.13 -7.32 -0.83
N ILE A 129 -11.81 -7.13 -0.81
CA ILE A 129 -11.18 -6.17 -1.71
C ILE A 129 -10.87 -6.90 -2.99
N LEU A 130 -11.73 -6.89 -4.01
CA LEU A 130 -11.34 -7.45 -5.31
C LEU A 130 -10.28 -6.57 -5.94
N PHE A 131 -9.02 -6.91 -5.73
CA PHE A 131 -7.94 -6.21 -6.38
C PHE A 131 -7.87 -6.60 -7.86
N ARG A 132 -8.45 -5.80 -8.77
CA ARG A 132 -8.12 -5.97 -10.20
C ARG A 132 -6.66 -5.56 -10.41
N ILE A 133 -5.75 -6.54 -10.37
CA ILE A 133 -4.33 -6.34 -10.69
C ILE A 133 -4.30 -5.86 -12.14
N LYS A 134 -4.04 -4.57 -12.35
CA LYS A 134 -3.70 -4.09 -13.69
C LYS A 134 -2.36 -4.73 -14.03
N SER A 135 -2.39 -5.73 -14.91
CA SER A 135 -1.16 -6.26 -15.52
C SER A 135 -0.44 -5.08 -16.14
N PHE A 136 0.83 -4.89 -15.78
CA PHE A 136 1.69 -3.96 -16.51
C PHE A 136 1.82 -4.51 -17.93
N SER A 137 1.30 -3.78 -18.92
CA SER A 137 1.67 -3.92 -20.33
C SER A 137 2.85 -3.00 -20.62
#